data_AF-A0A3C0BU61-F1
#
_entry.id   AF-A0A3C0BU61-F1
#
_cell.length_a   1.000
_cell.length_b   1.000
_cell.length_c   1.000
_cell.angle_alpha   90.00
_cell.angle_beta   90.00
_cell.angle_gamma   90.00
#
_symmetry.space_group_name_H-M   'P 1'
#
loop_
_entity.id
_entity.type
_entity.pdbx_description
1 polymer ?
#
loop_
_entity_poly.entity_id
_entity_poly.type
_entity_poly.pdbx_seq_one_letter_code
_entity_poly.pdbx_strand_id
1 'polypeptide(L)' 'YEDPMVEKDKKLVPYQIVRADNGDAWVQSHGKKYSPSQISAFILQKMK' A
#
# COMPACT_ATOMS: atom_id res chain seq x y z
N TYR A 1 9.20 5.95 -1.14
CA TYR A 1 9.68 4.97 -0.12
C TYR A 1 10.53 5.61 0.98
N GLU A 2 11.34 6.63 0.64
CA GLU A 2 12.26 7.34 1.56
C GLU A 2 11.60 8.52 2.30
N ASP A 3 10.27 8.58 2.29
CA ASP A 3 9.54 9.64 2.96
C ASP A 3 9.35 9.27 4.44
N PRO A 4 9.70 10.15 5.40
CA PRO A 4 9.56 9.86 6.83
C PRO A 4 8.12 9.55 7.27
N MET A 5 7.13 9.99 6.48
CA MET A 5 5.72 9.62 6.67
C MET A 5 5.51 8.10 6.47
N VAL A 6 6.03 7.55 5.37
CA VAL A 6 5.89 6.13 5.00
C VAL A 6 6.56 5.22 6.03
N GLU A 7 7.65 5.67 6.66
CA GLU A 7 8.35 4.89 7.68
C GLU A 7 7.61 4.84 9.03
N LYS A 8 6.92 5.92 9.40
CA LYS A 8 6.02 5.93 10.55
C LYS A 8 4.78 5.07 10.29
N ASP A 9 4.19 5.19 9.10
CA ASP A 9 3.01 4.41 8.72
C ASP A 9 3.31 2.91 8.70
N LYS A 10 4.48 2.50 8.20
CA LYS A 10 4.95 1.09 8.24
C LYS A 10 4.89 0.45 9.63
N LYS A 11 5.08 1.23 10.71
CA LYS A 11 5.05 0.72 12.09
C LYS A 11 3.65 0.70 12.69
N LEU A 12 2.75 1.55 12.18
CA LEU A 12 1.39 1.69 12.70
C LEU A 12 0.40 0.73 12.05
N VAL A 13 0.71 0.25 10.84
CA VAL A 13 -0.24 -0.51 10.03
C VAL A 13 0.11 -2.00 10.00
N PRO A 14 -0.87 -2.91 10.09
CA PRO A 14 -0.64 -4.36 10.12
C PRO A 14 -0.37 -4.96 8.72
N TYR A 15 -0.25 -4.13 7.68
CA TYR A 15 -0.03 -4.56 6.30
C TYR A 15 1.39 -4.26 5.83
N GLN A 16 1.93 -5.13 5.00
CA GLN A 16 3.32 -5.04 4.57
C GLN A 16 3.47 -4.00 3.46
N ILE A 17 4.22 -2.93 3.71
CA ILE A 17 4.52 -1.92 2.68
C ILE A 17 5.79 -2.35 1.93
N VAL A 18 5.66 -2.55 0.62
CA VAL A 18 6.75 -2.93 -0.30
C VAL A 18 7.12 -1.77 -1.20
N ARG A 19 8.40 -1.67 -1.58
CA ARG A 19 8.84 -0.72 -2.59
C ARG A 19 8.43 -1.25 -3.97
N ALA A 20 7.76 -0.41 -4.75
CA ALA A 20 7.50 -0.68 -6.16
C ALA A 20 8.71 -0.30 -7.02
N ASP A 21 8.75 -0.84 -8.24
CA ASP A 21 9.86 -0.65 -9.17
C ASP A 21 10.04 0.83 -9.59
N ASN A 22 8.99 1.64 -9.43
CA ASN A 22 8.98 3.09 -9.66
C ASN A 22 9.41 3.94 -8.45
N GLY A 23 9.73 3.32 -7.30
CA GLY A 23 10.08 4.02 -6.05
C GLY A 23 8.90 4.35 -5.12
N ASP A 24 7.67 4.05 -5.55
CA ASP A 24 6.46 4.26 -4.74
C ASP A 24 6.31 3.19 -3.66
N ALA A 25 5.48 3.52 -2.66
CA ALA A 25 5.06 2.60 -1.62
C ALA A 25 3.82 1.82 -2.10
N TRP A 26 3.97 0.52 -2.27
CA TRP A 26 2.88 -0.41 -2.53
C TRP A 26 2.59 -1.24 -1.28
N VAL A 27 1.44 -1.88 -1.25
CA VAL A 27 1.06 -2.76 -0.14
C VAL A 27 1.06 -4.20 -0.61
N GLN A 28 1.75 -5.09 0.09
CA GLN A 28 1.70 -6.52 -0.14
C GLN A 28 0.73 -7.17 0.83
N SER A 29 -0.22 -7.91 0.28
CA SER A 29 -1.19 -8.70 1.04
C SER A 29 -1.35 -10.07 0.39
N HIS A 30 -1.30 -11.14 1.18
CA HIS A 30 -1.39 -12.54 0.71
C HIS A 30 -0.45 -12.87 -0.46
N GLY A 31 0.78 -12.35 -0.44
CA GLY A 31 1.79 -12.58 -1.49
C GLY A 31 1.57 -11.78 -2.78
N LYS A 32 0.48 -11.04 -2.92
CA LYS A 32 0.22 -10.13 -4.05
C LYS A 32 0.55 -8.69 -3.67
N LYS A 33 1.18 -7.98 -4.58
CA LYS A 33 1.46 -6.54 -4.44
C LYS A 33 0.27 -5.77 -5.03
N TYR A 34 -0.21 -4.78 -4.29
CA TYR A 34 -1.31 -3.92 -4.67
C TYR A 34 -0.84 -2.47 -4.63
N SER A 35 -1.16 -1.71 -5.67
CA SER A 35 -0.95 -0.27 -5.63
C SER A 35 -2.01 0.40 -4.76
N PRO A 36 -1.71 1.57 -4.16
CA PRO A 36 -2.69 2.33 -3.39
C PRO A 36 -3.97 2.61 -4.19
N SER A 37 -3.83 2.92 -5.48
CA SER A 37 -4.95 3.16 -6.39
C SER A 37 -5.85 1.93 -6.58
N GLN A 38 -5.27 0.72 -6.66
CA GLN A 38 -6.05 -0.52 -6.73
C GLN A 38 -6.84 -0.78 -5.45
N ILE A 39 -6.25 -0.52 -4.28
CA ILE A 39 -6.93 -0.68 -2.99
C ILE A 39 -8.12 0.27 -2.90
N SER A 40 -7.94 1.54 -3.28
CA SER A 40 -9.03 2.52 -3.35
C SER A 40 -10.12 2.08 -4.33
N ALA A 41 -9.77 1.51 -5.48
CA ALA A 41 -10.74 1.01 -6.44
C ALA A 41 -11.58 -0.15 -5.87
N PHE A 42 -10.98 -1.08 -5.11
CA PHE A 42 -11.73 -2.15 -4.45
C PHE A 42 -12.71 -1.62 -3.40
N ILE A 43 -12.32 -0.58 -2.64
CA ILE A 43 -13.22 0.07 -1.67
C ILE A 43 -14.41 0.71 -2.40
N LEU A 44 -14.14 1.46 -3.47
CA LEU A 44 -15.19 2.09 -4.28
C LEU A 44 -16.14 1.07 -4.93
N GLN A 45 -15.62 -0.07 -5.40
CA GLN A 45 -16.44 -1.16 -5.93
C GLN A 45 -17.38 -1.76 -4.89
N LYS A 46 -16.94 -1.85 -3.62
CA LYS A 46 -17.76 -2.39 -2.52
C LYS A 46 -18.80 -1.42 -1.98
N MET A 47 -18.64 -0.12 -2.26
CA MET A 47 -19.60 0.92 -1.87
C MET A 47 -20.78 1.09 -2.84
N LYS A 48 -20.70 0.49 -4.03
CA LYS A 48 -21.85 0.31 -4.92
C LYS A 48 -22.67 -0.91 -4.50
#